data_AF-A0A8T5UA15-F1
#
_entry.id   AF-A0A8T5UA15-F1
#
_cell.length_a   1.000
_cell.length_b   1.000
_cell.length_c   1.000
_cell.angle_alpha   90.00
_cell.angle_beta   90.00
_cell.angle_gamma   90.00
#
_symmetry.space_group_name_H-M   'P 1'
#
loop_
_entity.id
_entity.type
_entity.pdbx_description
1 polymer ?
#
loop_
_entity_poly.entity_id
_entity_poly.type
_entity_poly.pdbx_seq_one_letter_code
_entity_poly.pdbx_strand_id
1 'polypeptide(L)'
;GYWLFIPAFFITIGGFTQINTNRKFKKAVRVALMDRDFQGNYKLEDIALEVGIKPKDVLRVLVDLRDKGIVKYKFNSKTGEIELGKGIEYKVSTDFIPPPKKIEAPIPTHDQSYCVYCGQQLQESAQFCENCGSKI
;
A
#
# COMPACT_ATOMS: atom_id res chain seq x y z
N GLY A 1 37.23 -21.71 -12.90
CA GLY A 1 36.40 -20.79 -12.09
C GLY A 1 35.07 -21.41 -11.73
N TYR A 2 35.02 -22.22 -10.66
CA TYR A 2 33.79 -22.85 -10.13
C TYR A 2 33.36 -22.33 -8.75
N TRP A 3 34.15 -21.44 -8.14
CA TRP A 3 33.94 -20.99 -6.76
C TRP A 3 32.67 -20.13 -6.55
N LEU A 4 32.21 -19.42 -7.59
CA LEU A 4 31.00 -18.58 -7.54
C LEU A 4 29.69 -19.33 -7.81
N PHE A 5 29.73 -20.57 -8.31
CA PHE A 5 28.51 -21.33 -8.60
C PHE A 5 27.82 -21.86 -7.34
N ILE A 6 28.61 -22.22 -6.32
CA ILE A 6 28.08 -22.78 -5.08
C ILE A 6 27.24 -21.73 -4.32
N PRO A 7 27.70 -20.48 -4.10
CA PRO A 7 26.88 -19.43 -3.49
C PRO A 7 25.63 -19.09 -4.32
N ALA A 8 25.77 -18.99 -5.64
CA ALA A 8 24.66 -18.68 -6.54
C ALA A 8 23.56 -19.76 -6.48
N PHE A 9 23.94 -21.04 -6.39
CA PHE A 9 23.01 -22.16 -6.26
C PHE A 9 22.15 -22.06 -4.98
N PHE A 10 22.76 -21.77 -3.82
CA PHE A 10 22.00 -21.59 -2.59
C PHE A 10 21.08 -20.36 -2.60
N ILE A 11 21.52 -19.25 -3.20
CA ILE A 11 20.69 -18.04 -3.35
C ILE A 11 19.47 -18.34 -4.23
N THR A 12 19.66 -19.06 -5.34
CA THR A 12 18.55 -19.42 -6.24
C THR A 12 17.55 -20.39 -5.60
N ILE A 13 18.02 -21.41 -4.85
CA ILE A 13 17.14 -22.33 -4.10
C ILE A 13 16.39 -21.60 -2.99
N GLY A 14 17.08 -20.73 -2.24
CA GLY A 14 16.47 -19.90 -1.20
C GLY A 14 15.33 -19.05 -1.75
N GLY A 15 15.56 -18.35 -2.86
CA GLY A 15 14.53 -17.56 -3.54
C GLY A 15 13.33 -18.39 -3.99
N PHE A 16 13.55 -19.62 -4.46
CA PHE A 16 12.49 -20.50 -4.95
C PHE A 16 11.54 -20.98 -3.83
N THR A 17 12.09 -21.31 -2.66
CA THR A 17 11.28 -21.73 -1.49
C THR A 17 10.35 -20.62 -1.01
N GLN A 18 10.80 -19.37 -1.06
CA GLN A 18 10.04 -18.19 -0.62
C GLN A 18 8.88 -17.82 -1.57
N ILE A 19 9.04 -18.04 -2.87
CA ILE A 19 7.96 -17.84 -3.84
C ILE A 19 6.87 -18.91 -3.66
N ASN A 20 7.26 -20.15 -3.38
CA ASN A 20 6.31 -21.26 -3.25
C ASN A 20 5.50 -21.19 -1.95
N THR A 21 6.10 -20.76 -0.83
CA THR A 21 5.38 -20.58 0.44
C THR A 21 4.28 -19.52 0.33
N ASN A 22 4.54 -18.38 -0.32
CA ASN A 22 3.53 -17.34 -0.50
C ASN A 22 2.32 -17.83 -1.34
N ARG A 23 2.58 -18.66 -2.36
CA ARG A 23 1.52 -19.31 -3.16
C ARG A 23 0.71 -20.31 -2.33
N LYS A 24 1.35 -21.07 -1.45
CA LYS A 24 0.67 -22.03 -0.56
C LYS A 24 -0.23 -21.32 0.45
N PHE A 25 0.25 -20.26 1.09
CA PHE A 25 -0.54 -19.47 2.04
C PHE A 25 -1.80 -18.90 1.41
N LYS A 26 -1.68 -18.37 0.20
CA LYS A 26 -2.82 -17.85 -0.55
C LYS A 26 -3.88 -18.92 -0.85
N LYS A 27 -3.45 -20.12 -1.24
CA LYS A 27 -4.37 -21.23 -1.49
C LYS A 27 -5.05 -21.69 -0.19
N ALA A 28 -4.29 -21.86 0.88
CA ALA A 28 -4.81 -22.38 2.15
C ALA A 28 -5.80 -21.41 2.80
N VAL A 29 -5.49 -20.11 2.84
CA VAL A 29 -6.43 -19.09 3.33
C VAL A 29 -7.68 -19.02 2.46
N ARG A 30 -7.54 -19.12 1.13
CA ARG A 30 -8.71 -19.14 0.25
C ARG A 30 -9.62 -20.33 0.54
N VAL A 31 -9.08 -21.53 0.71
CA VAL A 31 -9.87 -22.74 1.03
C VAL A 31 -10.57 -22.58 2.38
N ALA A 32 -9.85 -22.15 3.42
CA ALA A 32 -10.42 -21.92 4.74
C ALA A 32 -11.54 -20.84 4.77
N LEU A 33 -11.53 -19.92 3.80
CA LEU A 33 -12.60 -18.93 3.61
C LEU A 33 -13.77 -19.48 2.77
N MET A 34 -13.49 -20.34 1.81
CA MET A 34 -14.51 -21.02 0.99
C MET A 34 -15.33 -22.01 1.82
N ASP A 35 -14.69 -22.74 2.75
CA ASP A 35 -15.38 -23.65 3.67
C ASP A 35 -16.33 -22.92 4.64
N ARG A 36 -16.24 -21.59 4.73
CA ARG A 36 -17.05 -20.71 5.58
C ARG A 36 -18.05 -19.84 4.79
N ASP A 37 -18.29 -20.15 3.51
CA ASP A 37 -19.21 -19.43 2.60
C ASP A 37 -18.96 -17.91 2.51
N PHE A 38 -17.77 -17.42 2.89
CA PHE A 38 -17.44 -15.99 3.01
C PHE A 38 -18.40 -15.18 3.90
N GLN A 39 -19.04 -15.81 4.89
CA GLN A 39 -20.00 -15.15 5.78
C GLN A 39 -19.71 -15.44 7.25
N GLY A 40 -19.87 -14.43 8.10
CA GLY A 40 -19.76 -14.58 9.56
C GLY A 40 -18.62 -13.79 10.19
N ASN A 41 -18.57 -13.81 11.51
CA ASN A 41 -17.53 -13.15 12.31
C ASN A 41 -16.59 -14.21 12.87
N TYR A 42 -15.31 -14.16 12.48
CA TYR A 42 -14.30 -15.10 12.96
C TYR A 42 -13.09 -14.34 13.50
N LYS A 43 -12.43 -14.90 14.51
CA LYS A 43 -11.16 -14.37 14.99
C LYS A 43 -10.07 -14.68 13.99
N LEU A 44 -9.20 -13.71 13.73
CA LEU A 44 -8.04 -13.89 12.84
C LEU A 44 -7.15 -15.03 13.33
N GLU A 45 -7.05 -15.20 14.65
CA GLU A 45 -6.23 -16.21 15.31
C GLU A 45 -6.73 -17.64 15.03
N ASP A 46 -8.04 -17.84 14.97
CA ASP A 46 -8.61 -19.17 14.71
C ASP A 46 -8.31 -19.61 13.26
N ILE A 47 -8.42 -18.67 12.30
CA ILE A 47 -8.05 -18.91 10.90
C ILE A 47 -6.53 -19.16 10.78
N ALA A 48 -5.73 -18.43 11.54
CA ALA A 48 -4.28 -18.60 11.58
C ALA A 48 -3.88 -20.00 12.10
N LEU A 49 -4.55 -20.47 13.15
CA LEU A 49 -4.33 -21.80 13.75
C LEU A 49 -4.72 -22.92 12.80
N GLU A 50 -5.88 -22.83 12.15
CA GLU A 50 -6.37 -23.83 11.18
C GLU A 50 -5.46 -23.94 9.96
N VAL A 51 -4.99 -22.79 9.44
CA VAL A 51 -4.12 -22.75 8.25
C VAL A 51 -2.66 -23.02 8.61
N GLY A 52 -2.30 -23.00 9.90
CA GLY A 52 -0.93 -23.21 10.37
C GLY A 52 0.04 -22.08 9.98
N ILE A 53 -0.45 -20.83 9.92
CA ILE A 53 0.34 -19.65 9.54
C ILE A 53 0.21 -18.53 10.56
N LYS A 54 1.12 -17.56 10.54
CA LYS A 54 1.08 -16.44 11.48
C LYS A 54 -0.13 -15.55 11.19
N PRO A 55 -0.83 -14.99 12.20
CA PRO A 55 -1.96 -14.08 11.99
C PRO A 55 -1.65 -12.89 11.07
N LYS A 56 -0.41 -12.37 11.16
CA LYS A 56 0.10 -11.32 10.27
C LYS A 56 0.09 -11.72 8.79
N ASP A 57 0.46 -12.96 8.49
CA ASP A 57 0.52 -13.47 7.12
C ASP A 57 -0.88 -13.76 6.57
N VAL A 58 -1.81 -14.23 7.42
CA VAL A 58 -3.25 -14.33 7.09
C VAL A 58 -3.79 -12.96 6.68
N LEU A 59 -3.54 -11.94 7.50
CA LEU A 59 -4.01 -10.57 7.23
C LEU A 59 -3.47 -10.04 5.89
N ARG A 60 -2.20 -10.29 5.59
CA ARG A 60 -1.57 -9.91 4.32
C ARG A 60 -2.27 -10.56 3.12
N VAL A 61 -2.59 -11.85 3.24
CA VAL A 61 -3.31 -12.59 2.19
C VAL A 61 -4.75 -12.09 2.04
N LEU A 62 -5.44 -11.79 3.14
CA LEU A 62 -6.78 -11.22 3.11
C LEU A 62 -6.82 -9.88 2.37
N VAL A 63 -5.85 -8.99 2.60
CA VAL A 63 -5.72 -7.72 1.87
C VAL A 63 -5.57 -7.95 0.36
N ASP A 64 -4.71 -8.89 -0.05
CA ASP A 64 -4.53 -9.25 -1.48
C ASP A 64 -5.79 -9.86 -2.10
N LEU A 65 -6.57 -10.63 -1.34
CA LEU A 65 -7.84 -11.20 -1.81
C LEU A 65 -8.94 -10.14 -1.91
N ARG A 66 -8.94 -9.13 -1.02
CA ARG A 66 -9.86 -7.99 -1.07
C ARG A 66 -9.57 -7.08 -2.26
N ASP A 67 -8.30 -6.79 -2.52
CA ASP A 67 -7.89 -5.98 -3.68
C ASP A 67 -8.32 -6.61 -5.01
N LYS A 68 -8.27 -7.95 -5.09
CA LYS A 68 -8.78 -8.72 -6.25
C LYS A 68 -10.30 -8.84 -6.30
N GLY A 69 -11.03 -8.28 -5.34
CA GLY A 69 -12.49 -8.37 -5.25
C GLY A 69 -13.03 -9.76 -4.90
N ILE A 70 -12.17 -10.70 -4.50
CA ILE A 70 -12.55 -12.10 -4.20
C ILE A 70 -13.23 -12.20 -2.84
N VAL A 71 -12.82 -11.38 -1.88
CA VAL A 71 -13.33 -11.42 -0.50
C VAL A 71 -13.66 -10.01 -0.02
N LYS A 72 -14.88 -9.81 0.48
CA LYS A 72 -15.28 -8.59 1.19
C LYS A 72 -15.21 -8.88 2.69
N TYR A 73 -14.41 -8.10 3.41
CA TYR A 73 -14.27 -8.26 4.85
C TYR A 73 -14.02 -6.93 5.55
N LYS A 74 -14.47 -6.82 6.80
CA LYS A 74 -14.14 -5.72 7.72
C LYS A 74 -13.27 -6.26 8.84
N PHE A 75 -12.22 -5.53 9.20
CA PHE A 75 -11.33 -5.90 10.31
C PHE A 75 -11.56 -4.95 11.48
N ASN A 76 -11.84 -5.50 12.66
CA ASN A 76 -11.95 -4.71 13.88
C ASN A 76 -10.60 -4.71 14.62
N SER A 77 -9.89 -3.58 14.59
CA SER A 77 -8.59 -3.45 15.25
C SER A 77 -8.64 -3.57 16.78
N LYS A 78 -9.83 -3.52 17.41
CA LYS A 78 -9.99 -3.67 18.86
C LYS A 78 -10.18 -5.12 19.32
N THR A 79 -10.82 -5.97 18.51
CA THR A 79 -11.14 -7.36 18.91
C THR A 79 -10.36 -8.42 18.13
N GLY A 80 -9.67 -8.05 17.03
CA GLY A 80 -8.98 -9.02 16.16
C GLY A 80 -9.94 -9.80 15.26
N GLU A 81 -11.22 -9.46 15.27
CA GLU A 81 -12.26 -10.16 14.52
C GLU A 81 -12.35 -9.64 13.08
N ILE A 82 -12.60 -10.59 12.19
CA ILE A 82 -12.89 -10.37 10.79
C ILE A 82 -14.37 -10.64 10.55
N GLU A 83 -15.09 -9.62 10.12
CA GLU A 83 -16.47 -9.75 9.65
C GLU A 83 -16.44 -10.00 8.13
N LEU A 84 -16.71 -11.24 7.71
CA LEU A 84 -16.77 -11.65 6.31
C LEU A 84 -18.16 -11.37 5.71
N GLY A 85 -18.21 -10.94 4.45
CA GLY A 85 -19.47 -10.79 3.69
C GLY A 85 -20.17 -9.45 3.83
N LYS A 86 -19.77 -8.59 4.79
CA LYS A 86 -20.28 -7.21 4.85
C LYS A 86 -19.65 -6.37 3.72
N GLY A 87 -20.47 -5.97 2.76
CA GLY A 87 -20.09 -4.98 1.76
C GLY A 87 -19.61 -3.71 2.45
N ILE A 88 -18.38 -3.29 2.16
CA ILE A 88 -17.83 -2.06 2.71
C ILE A 88 -18.49 -0.92 1.93
N GLU A 89 -19.54 -0.33 2.50
CA GLU A 89 -20.07 0.92 1.99
C GLU A 89 -19.08 2.02 2.37
N TYR A 90 -18.29 2.46 1.39
CA TYR A 90 -17.30 3.50 1.58
C TYR A 90 -18.03 4.83 1.81
N LYS A 91 -18.17 5.25 3.06
CA LYS A 91 -18.58 6.62 3.36
C LYS A 91 -17.38 7.51 3.05
N VAL A 92 -17.39 8.08 1.84
CA VAL A 92 -16.46 9.14 1.44
C VAL A 92 -16.56 10.23 2.51
N SER A 93 -15.43 10.58 3.12
CA SER A 93 -15.38 11.66 4.10
C SER A 93 -15.81 12.95 3.41
N THR A 94 -16.88 13.56 3.91
CA THR A 94 -17.43 14.84 3.41
C THR A 94 -16.45 16.01 3.56
N ASP A 95 -15.41 15.81 4.36
CA ASP A 95 -14.41 16.85 4.68
C ASP A 95 -13.26 16.91 3.67
N PHE A 96 -13.25 16.03 2.66
CA PHE A 96 -12.24 16.09 1.61
C PHE A 96 -12.67 17.08 0.53
N ILE A 97 -12.29 18.35 0.70
CA ILE A 97 -12.35 19.35 -0.36
C ILE A 97 -11.03 19.24 -1.13
N PRO A 98 -11.00 18.63 -2.35
CA PRO A 98 -9.79 18.60 -3.13
C PRO A 98 -9.35 20.04 -3.44
N PRO A 99 -8.07 20.41 -3.23
CA PRO A 99 -7.60 21.73 -3.61
C PRO A 99 -7.79 21.90 -5.13
N PRO A 100 -8.23 23.10 -5.59
CA PRO A 100 -8.46 23.34 -7.00
C PRO A 100 -7.16 23.10 -7.79
N LYS A 101 -7.27 22.24 -8.81
CA LYS A 101 -6.14 21.70 -9.58
C LYS A 101 -5.48 22.71 -10.53
N LYS A 102 -6.00 23.94 -10.60
CA LYS A 102 -5.46 25.04 -11.41
C LYS A 102 -5.52 26.33 -10.60
N ILE A 103 -4.34 26.88 -10.34
CA ILE A 103 -4.17 28.25 -9.89
C ILE A 103 -4.17 29.08 -11.19
N GLU A 104 -5.26 29.81 -11.46
CA GLU A 104 -5.45 30.55 -12.73
C GLU A 104 -4.75 31.92 -12.75
N ALA A 105 -4.22 32.37 -11.61
CA ALA A 105 -3.47 33.61 -11.51
C ALA A 105 -1.99 33.32 -11.17
N PRO A 106 -1.02 33.88 -11.90
CA PRO A 106 0.36 33.87 -11.44
C PRO A 106 0.43 34.56 -10.08
N ILE A 107 1.05 33.90 -9.12
CA ILE A 107 1.25 34.42 -7.77
C ILE A 107 2.06 35.73 -7.93
N PRO A 108 1.56 36.88 -7.43
CA PRO A 108 2.31 38.14 -7.54
C PRO A 108 3.61 38.00 -6.75
N THR A 109 4.73 37.99 -7.48
CA THR A 109 6.09 37.76 -6.97
C THR A 109 6.89 39.05 -7.02
N HIS A 110 6.23 40.20 -6.80
CA HIS A 110 6.96 41.43 -6.54
C HIS A 110 7.46 41.36 -5.09
N ASP A 111 8.77 41.38 -4.90
CA ASP A 111 9.47 41.47 -3.60
C ASP A 111 9.68 40.14 -2.84
N GLN A 112 9.78 39.00 -3.53
CA GLN A 112 10.12 37.73 -2.89
C GLN A 112 11.63 37.44 -3.00
N SER A 113 12.30 37.25 -1.85
CA SER A 113 13.72 36.91 -1.77
C SER A 113 14.05 35.46 -2.15
N TYR A 114 13.04 34.62 -2.38
CA TYR A 114 13.21 33.20 -2.73
C TYR A 114 12.23 32.77 -3.82
N CYS A 115 12.68 31.88 -4.70
CA CYS A 115 11.89 31.37 -5.81
C CYS A 115 10.76 30.43 -5.35
N VAL A 116 9.51 30.71 -5.72
CA VAL A 116 8.33 29.89 -5.37
C VAL A 116 8.42 28.46 -5.94
N TYR A 117 9.10 28.29 -7.08
CA TYR A 117 9.21 27.00 -7.76
C TYR A 117 10.33 26.09 -7.25
N CYS A 118 11.48 26.64 -6.83
CA CYS A 118 12.66 25.85 -6.46
C CYS A 118 13.28 26.21 -5.10
N GLY A 119 12.82 27.28 -4.44
CA GLY A 119 13.28 27.71 -3.12
C GLY A 119 14.64 28.41 -3.09
N GLN A 120 15.25 28.72 -4.24
CA GLN A 120 16.55 29.42 -4.27
C GLN A 120 16.42 30.91 -3.98
N GLN A 121 17.41 31.48 -3.28
CA GLN A 121 17.48 32.91 -3.03
C GLN A 121 17.65 33.69 -4.34
N LEU A 122 16.76 34.67 -4.56
CA LEU A 122 16.74 35.53 -5.73
C LEU A 122 17.51 36.82 -5.44
N GLN A 123 18.28 37.30 -6.42
CA GLN A 123 18.84 38.66 -6.35
C GLN A 123 17.74 39.68 -6.58
N GLU A 124 17.81 40.82 -5.88
CA GLU A 124 16.80 41.89 -5.81
C GLU A 124 16.44 42.54 -7.17
N SER A 125 17.07 42.14 -8.28
CA SER A 125 16.84 42.65 -9.64
C SER A 125 16.78 41.57 -10.73
N ALA A 126 16.73 40.28 -10.37
CA ALA A 126 16.65 39.21 -11.35
C ALA A 126 15.22 39.12 -11.95
N GLN A 127 15.12 38.94 -13.28
CA GLN A 127 13.83 38.71 -13.96
C GLN A 127 13.52 37.21 -14.12
N PHE A 128 14.51 36.35 -13.92
CA PHE A 128 14.41 34.90 -14.02
C PHE A 128 15.25 34.25 -12.93
N CYS A 129 14.81 33.10 -12.42
CA CYS A 129 15.59 32.30 -11.47
C CYS A 129 16.77 31.62 -12.19
N GLU A 130 17.99 31.85 -11.73
CA GLU A 130 19.21 31.28 -12.32
C GLU A 130 19.27 29.74 -12.25
N ASN A 131 18.54 29.13 -11.32
CA ASN A 131 18.60 27.70 -11.08
C ASN A 131 17.53 26.90 -11.83
N CYS A 132 16.28 27.37 -11.83
CA CYS A 132 15.17 26.65 -12.48
C CYS A 132 14.66 27.32 -13.77
N GLY A 133 15.12 28.53 -14.09
CA GLY A 133 14.69 29.28 -15.28
C GLY A 133 13.26 29.82 -15.21
N SER A 134 12.57 29.69 -14.07
CA SER A 134 11.23 30.26 -13.92
C SER A 134 11.27 31.78 -13.95
N LYS A 135 10.31 32.39 -14.65
CA LYS A 135 10.08 33.84 -14.58
C LYS A 135 9.54 34.20 -13.19
N ILE A 136 10.18 35.19 -12.57
CA ILE A 136 9.84 35.72 -11.24
C ILE A 136 9.16 37.08 -11.38
#